data_AF-A0A1D6MHV3-F1
#
_entry.id   AF-A0A1D6MHV3-F1
#
_cell.length_a   1.000
_cell.length_b   1.000
_cell.length_c   1.000
_cell.angle_alpha   90.00
_cell.angle_beta   90.00
_cell.angle_gamma   90.00
#
_symmetry.space_group_name_H-M   'P 1'
#
loop_
_entity.id
_entity.type
_entity.pdbx_description
1 polymer ?
#
loop_
_entity_poly.entity_id
_entity_poly.type
_entity_poly.pdbx_seq_one_letter_code
_entity_poly.pdbx_strand_id
1 'polypeptide(L)'
;MLSRMIPFFDFSVVEKISVDAAKQNFVAIKVDHLSGVVQFGTVDIESDGLSDHLSVLADSLNKARIHICPPVKKPSKLGESLISLAAIVENEHKRLLARKSIIEKRKEELERQILEKEKEEEKKRMSSQKKTVDEERVRLLNEQRQREQDRIRREIEEKNKAEAKKMLEDLNKAGKKHVVVEGELTKEAIMELARNEQLKERHEMEKKLQKFAKTMDYLERAKRQEEAPLIEQAFQKRLEEEKILHEQEQLREIELSKQHHASDLQEKNRLSRMLEHKNALQERIIQERAAEFGRLKKERDERMNRLISSRKHERETVRKLMFYLNLEEQRIEMLREEEEARKREAEERRKREEAERKAKLDAIAEKQRLREIELEEKAKATREKLLKGSEAVRAPDSAPVAQPPRESAAAPAAAAAAAAPAPAPSKYIPKFKRGGDSSSIPSGSRDEDRWGSRGPLRQDGPPARLDAPSSRQDTDRWRGSRFPSNSTSSSSTWSRSRN
;
A
#
# COMPACT_ATOMS: atom_id res chain seq x y z
N MET A 1 -46.44 27.97 -62.93
CA MET A 1 -47.02 27.38 -61.69
C MET A 1 -46.51 28.06 -60.41
N LEU A 2 -45.19 28.21 -60.21
CA LEU A 2 -44.58 28.74 -58.98
C LEU A 2 -45.21 30.04 -58.43
N SER A 3 -45.59 31.00 -59.28
CA SER A 3 -46.28 32.24 -58.88
C SER A 3 -47.66 32.06 -58.22
N ARG A 4 -48.30 30.89 -58.33
CA ARG A 4 -49.50 30.55 -57.55
C ARG A 4 -49.18 29.84 -56.22
N MET A 5 -47.99 29.23 -56.11
CA MET A 5 -47.53 28.57 -54.88
C MET A 5 -46.84 29.57 -53.93
N ILE A 6 -46.29 30.66 -54.47
CA ILE A 6 -45.62 31.73 -53.75
C ILE A 6 -46.38 33.04 -54.01
N PRO A 7 -47.60 33.23 -53.44
CA PRO A 7 -48.44 34.41 -53.70
C PRO A 7 -47.96 35.70 -53.02
N PHE A 8 -46.87 35.64 -52.25
CA PHE A 8 -46.34 36.74 -51.44
C PHE A 8 -45.05 37.36 -52.01
N PHE A 9 -44.59 36.91 -53.18
CA PHE A 9 -43.49 37.52 -53.91
C PHE A 9 -43.84 37.65 -55.40
N ASP A 10 -43.45 38.78 -56.01
CA ASP A 10 -43.54 38.97 -57.45
C ASP A 10 -42.69 37.94 -58.19
N PHE A 11 -43.15 37.55 -59.38
CA PHE A 11 -42.49 36.52 -60.19
C PHE A 11 -41.00 36.82 -60.43
N SER A 12 -40.65 38.07 -60.73
CA SER A 12 -39.25 38.48 -60.95
C SER A 12 -38.35 38.36 -59.70
N VAL A 13 -38.92 38.41 -58.49
CA VAL A 13 -38.17 38.16 -57.25
C VAL A 13 -37.93 36.67 -57.06
N VAL A 14 -38.96 35.84 -57.29
CA VAL A 14 -38.86 34.37 -57.24
C VAL A 14 -37.90 33.83 -58.31
N GLU A 15 -37.97 34.39 -59.52
CA GLU A 15 -37.10 34.10 -60.66
C GLU A 15 -35.65 34.44 -60.32
N LYS A 16 -35.36 35.65 -59.83
CA LYS A 16 -34.02 36.05 -59.41
C LYS A 16 -33.45 35.12 -58.34
N ILE A 17 -34.23 34.78 -57.30
CA ILE A 17 -33.81 33.84 -56.25
C ILE A 17 -33.52 32.45 -56.84
N SER A 18 -34.32 31.99 -57.80
CA SER A 18 -34.13 30.70 -58.49
C SER A 18 -32.85 30.70 -59.34
N VAL A 19 -32.55 31.81 -60.03
CA VAL A 19 -31.33 31.99 -60.81
C VAL A 19 -30.09 32.10 -59.92
N ASP A 20 -30.15 32.85 -58.81
CA ASP A 20 -29.04 32.93 -57.84
C ASP A 20 -28.78 31.57 -57.17
N ALA A 21 -29.83 30.78 -56.84
CA ALA A 21 -29.70 29.43 -56.31
C ALA A 21 -29.10 28.44 -57.32
N ALA A 22 -29.49 28.52 -58.59
CA ALA A 22 -28.90 27.71 -59.67
C ALA A 22 -27.43 28.10 -59.93
N LYS A 23 -27.13 29.39 -59.94
CA LYS A 23 -25.77 29.95 -60.10
C LYS A 23 -24.82 29.58 -58.95
N GLN A 24 -25.36 29.36 -57.75
CA GLN A 24 -24.63 28.86 -56.58
C GLN A 24 -24.61 27.32 -56.50
N ASN A 25 -25.08 26.62 -57.55
CA ASN A 25 -25.19 25.17 -57.67
C ASN A 25 -26.01 24.48 -56.54
N PHE A 26 -26.86 25.21 -55.82
CA PHE A 26 -27.70 24.64 -54.76
C PHE A 26 -28.87 23.81 -55.32
N VAL A 27 -29.35 24.13 -56.52
CA VAL A 27 -30.41 23.37 -57.20
C VAL A 27 -30.15 23.38 -58.71
N ALA A 28 -30.17 22.20 -59.34
CA ALA A 28 -30.18 22.11 -60.80
C ALA A 28 -31.56 22.57 -61.34
N ILE A 29 -31.63 23.77 -61.93
CA ILE A 29 -32.86 24.35 -62.49
C ILE A 29 -32.59 24.87 -63.91
N LYS A 30 -33.49 24.54 -64.84
CA LYS A 30 -33.56 25.10 -66.19
C LYS A 30 -34.92 25.81 -66.33
N VAL A 31 -34.92 27.11 -66.58
CA VAL A 31 -36.14 27.92 -66.74
C VAL A 31 -36.41 28.14 -68.23
N ASP A 32 -37.59 27.77 -68.71
CA ASP A 32 -38.05 28.07 -70.07
C ASP A 32 -39.20 29.08 -70.02
N HIS A 33 -38.92 30.29 -70.51
CA HIS A 33 -39.87 31.39 -70.54
C HIS A 33 -40.87 31.29 -71.71
N LEU A 34 -40.59 30.48 -72.74
CA LEU A 34 -41.49 30.30 -73.89
C LEU A 34 -42.63 29.33 -73.56
N SER A 35 -42.34 28.24 -72.85
CA SER A 35 -43.39 27.36 -72.30
C SER A 35 -43.92 27.80 -70.93
N GLY A 36 -43.22 28.70 -70.23
CA GLY A 36 -43.56 29.13 -68.86
C GLY A 36 -43.31 28.05 -67.81
N VAL A 37 -42.41 27.09 -68.09
CA VAL A 37 -42.12 25.92 -67.27
C VAL A 37 -40.74 26.04 -66.63
N VAL A 38 -40.66 25.66 -65.36
CA VAL A 38 -39.40 25.47 -64.64
C VAL A 38 -39.12 23.99 -64.56
N GLN A 39 -38.08 23.54 -65.26
CA GLN A 39 -37.60 22.17 -65.25
C GLN A 39 -36.54 22.04 -64.16
N PHE A 40 -36.84 21.30 -63.10
CA PHE A 40 -35.81 20.84 -62.18
C PHE A 40 -35.00 19.76 -62.89
N GLY A 41 -33.68 19.88 -62.88
CA GLY A 41 -32.77 18.98 -63.58
C GLY A 41 -32.90 17.56 -63.04
N THR A 42 -33.39 16.64 -63.86
CA THR A 42 -33.49 15.23 -63.52
C THR A 42 -32.10 14.58 -63.55
N VAL A 43 -31.34 14.77 -62.47
CA VAL A 43 -30.34 13.82 -61.95
C VAL A 43 -29.53 13.19 -63.09
N ASP A 44 -28.81 14.03 -63.84
CA ASP A 44 -27.96 13.60 -64.95
C ASP A 44 -26.86 12.63 -64.45
N ILE A 45 -26.18 11.97 -65.38
CA ILE A 45 -25.22 10.87 -65.11
C ILE A 45 -24.05 11.28 -64.17
N GLU A 46 -23.83 12.58 -64.00
CA GLU A 46 -22.78 13.19 -63.17
C GLU A 46 -23.22 13.50 -61.72
N SER A 47 -24.43 13.10 -61.31
CA SER A 47 -24.95 13.35 -59.95
C SER A 47 -24.38 12.42 -58.86
N ASP A 48 -24.22 12.95 -57.65
CA ASP A 48 -23.69 12.23 -56.46
C ASP A 48 -24.40 10.89 -56.16
N GLY A 49 -25.68 10.74 -56.56
CA GLY A 49 -26.43 9.51 -56.37
C GLY A 49 -25.82 8.29 -57.06
N LEU A 50 -25.16 8.48 -58.22
CA LEU A 50 -24.54 7.38 -58.96
C LEU A 50 -23.25 6.86 -58.30
N SER A 51 -22.51 7.70 -57.57
CA SER A 51 -21.40 7.27 -56.70
C SER A 51 -21.89 6.33 -55.59
N ASP A 52 -23.03 6.65 -54.98
CA ASP A 52 -23.58 5.90 -53.85
C ASP A 52 -24.30 4.60 -54.25
N HIS A 53 -24.63 4.39 -55.53
CA HIS A 53 -25.25 3.12 -55.96
C HIS A 53 -24.36 1.89 -55.66
N LEU A 54 -23.03 2.01 -55.75
CA LEU A 54 -22.11 0.92 -55.40
C LEU A 54 -21.96 0.74 -53.88
N SER A 55 -21.98 1.83 -53.10
CA SER A 55 -21.92 1.75 -51.63
C SER A 55 -23.20 1.12 -51.08
N VAL A 56 -24.38 1.57 -51.54
CA VAL A 56 -25.71 1.01 -51.21
C VAL A 56 -25.84 -0.46 -51.63
N LEU A 57 -25.29 -0.85 -52.78
CA LEU A 57 -25.27 -2.25 -53.21
C LEU A 57 -24.36 -3.10 -52.29
N ALA A 58 -23.15 -2.63 -51.97
CA ALA A 58 -22.25 -3.36 -51.06
C ALA A 58 -22.84 -3.49 -49.65
N ASP A 59 -23.54 -2.47 -49.17
CA ASP A 59 -24.19 -2.44 -47.87
C ASP A 59 -25.43 -3.36 -47.81
N SER A 60 -26.28 -3.35 -48.85
CA SER A 60 -27.44 -4.24 -48.94
C SER A 60 -27.03 -5.70 -49.11
N LEU A 61 -25.98 -6.00 -49.89
CA LEU A 61 -25.41 -7.34 -49.98
C LEU A 61 -24.76 -7.80 -48.67
N ASN A 62 -24.08 -6.93 -47.92
CA ASN A 62 -23.56 -7.28 -46.58
C ASN A 62 -24.69 -7.53 -45.57
N LYS A 63 -25.76 -6.73 -45.58
CA LYS A 63 -26.96 -6.95 -44.76
C LYS A 63 -27.62 -8.29 -45.12
N ALA A 64 -27.85 -8.57 -46.40
CA ALA A 64 -28.39 -9.85 -46.87
C ALA A 64 -27.49 -11.03 -46.46
N ARG A 65 -26.16 -10.91 -46.60
CA ARG A 65 -25.18 -11.90 -46.15
C ARG A 65 -25.26 -12.17 -44.65
N ILE A 66 -25.46 -11.15 -43.82
CA ILE A 66 -25.63 -11.28 -42.37
C ILE A 66 -26.95 -11.98 -42.01
N HIS A 67 -28.00 -11.86 -42.82
CA HIS A 67 -29.27 -12.56 -42.60
C HIS A 67 -29.27 -14.00 -43.12
N ILE A 68 -28.67 -14.26 -44.28
CA ILE A 68 -28.60 -15.60 -44.91
C ILE A 68 -27.56 -16.49 -44.23
N CYS A 69 -26.38 -15.93 -43.97
CA CYS A 69 -25.27 -16.58 -43.29
C CYS A 69 -24.90 -15.76 -42.05
N PRO A 70 -25.74 -15.78 -40.98
CA PRO A 70 -25.43 -15.10 -39.73
C PRO A 70 -24.03 -15.53 -39.28
N PRO A 71 -23.14 -14.57 -38.93
CA PRO A 71 -21.76 -14.88 -38.61
C PRO A 71 -21.72 -15.71 -37.32
N VAL A 72 -21.71 -17.04 -37.50
CA VAL A 72 -21.45 -18.02 -36.45
C VAL A 72 -20.23 -17.52 -35.69
N LYS A 73 -20.33 -17.46 -34.37
CA LYS A 73 -19.26 -17.00 -33.47
C LYS A 73 -18.11 -18.02 -33.44
N LYS A 74 -17.45 -18.19 -34.59
CA LYS A 74 -16.07 -18.66 -34.63
C LYS A 74 -15.31 -17.80 -33.62
N PRO A 75 -14.52 -18.39 -32.70
CA PRO A 75 -13.70 -17.59 -31.82
C PRO A 75 -12.91 -16.63 -32.69
N SER A 76 -12.93 -15.34 -32.35
CA SER A 76 -12.15 -14.36 -33.10
C SER A 76 -10.69 -14.82 -33.08
N LYS A 77 -9.89 -14.49 -34.11
CA LYS A 77 -8.45 -14.85 -34.19
C LYS A 77 -7.67 -14.38 -32.94
N LEU A 78 -8.23 -13.40 -32.23
CA LEU A 78 -7.80 -12.94 -30.91
C LEU A 78 -7.87 -14.03 -29.83
N GLY A 79 -8.85 -14.93 -29.82
CA GLY A 79 -8.98 -16.02 -28.85
C GLY A 79 -7.84 -17.04 -28.95
N GLU A 80 -7.50 -17.45 -30.17
CA GLU A 80 -6.32 -18.28 -30.45
C GLU A 80 -5.02 -17.54 -30.06
N SER A 81 -4.96 -16.24 -30.34
CA SER A 81 -3.85 -15.36 -29.95
C SER A 81 -3.73 -15.17 -28.42
N LEU A 82 -4.83 -15.20 -27.66
CA LEU A 82 -4.83 -15.06 -26.21
C LEU A 82 -4.32 -16.33 -25.51
N ILE A 83 -4.57 -17.50 -26.10
CA ILE A 83 -4.00 -18.78 -25.61
C ILE A 83 -2.48 -18.80 -25.84
N SER A 84 -2.00 -18.35 -27.01
CA SER A 84 -0.55 -18.26 -27.26
C SER A 84 0.13 -17.12 -26.49
N LEU A 85 -0.59 -16.04 -26.16
CA LEU A 85 -0.05 -14.89 -25.41
C LEU A 85 0.52 -15.28 -24.04
N ALA A 86 -0.09 -16.23 -23.33
CA ALA A 86 0.43 -16.70 -22.04
C ALA A 86 1.84 -17.30 -22.18
N ALA A 87 2.03 -18.19 -23.16
CA ALA A 87 3.34 -18.78 -23.45
C ALA A 87 4.37 -17.76 -23.96
N ILE A 88 3.93 -16.75 -24.74
CA ILE A 88 4.78 -15.64 -25.19
C ILE A 88 5.25 -14.81 -23.99
N VAL A 89 4.37 -14.46 -23.06
CA VAL A 89 4.70 -13.70 -21.84
C VAL A 89 5.65 -14.47 -20.94
N GLU A 90 5.44 -15.78 -20.74
CA GLU A 90 6.39 -16.63 -20.01
C GLU A 90 7.78 -16.66 -20.66
N ASN A 91 7.85 -16.79 -21.98
CA ASN A 91 9.10 -16.88 -22.71
C ASN A 91 9.85 -15.54 -22.70
N GLU A 92 9.17 -14.41 -22.85
CA GLU A 92 9.78 -13.09 -22.66
C GLU A 92 10.20 -12.85 -21.20
N HIS A 93 9.45 -13.34 -20.20
CA HIS A 93 9.89 -13.25 -18.80
C HIS A 93 11.19 -14.04 -18.56
N LYS A 94 11.27 -15.30 -19.04
CA LYS A 94 12.49 -16.12 -18.99
C LYS A 94 13.66 -15.45 -19.72
N ARG A 95 13.39 -14.84 -20.89
CA ARG A 95 14.36 -14.06 -21.69
C ARG A 95 14.87 -12.81 -20.96
N LEU A 96 13.98 -12.08 -20.27
CA LEU A 96 14.32 -10.89 -19.48
C LEU A 96 15.16 -11.25 -18.25
N LEU A 97 14.86 -12.36 -17.56
CA LEU A 97 15.69 -12.88 -16.46
C LEU A 97 17.10 -13.27 -16.95
N ALA A 98 17.20 -14.01 -18.06
CA ALA A 98 18.49 -14.35 -18.66
C ALA A 98 19.27 -13.09 -19.07
N ARG A 99 18.60 -12.11 -19.69
CA ARG A 99 19.19 -10.81 -20.05
C ARG A 99 19.65 -10.03 -18.82
N LYS A 100 18.91 -10.05 -17.71
CA LYS A 100 19.34 -9.44 -16.43
C LYS A 100 20.66 -10.07 -15.99
N SER A 101 20.74 -11.40 -15.88
CA SER A 101 21.97 -12.09 -15.45
C SER A 101 23.18 -11.81 -16.35
N ILE A 102 22.97 -11.70 -17.67
CA ILE A 102 24.04 -11.33 -18.62
C ILE A 102 24.51 -9.87 -18.41
N ILE A 103 23.60 -8.94 -18.12
CA ILE A 103 23.95 -7.54 -17.82
C ILE A 103 24.67 -7.44 -16.46
N GLU A 104 24.22 -8.20 -15.46
CA GLU A 104 24.77 -8.26 -14.11
C GLU A 104 26.22 -8.78 -14.15
N LYS A 105 26.47 -9.91 -14.83
CA LYS A 105 27.84 -10.43 -15.06
C LYS A 105 28.73 -9.45 -15.83
N ARG A 106 28.21 -8.78 -16.87
CA ARG A 106 28.98 -7.76 -17.61
C ARG A 106 29.33 -6.53 -16.77
N LYS A 107 28.52 -6.18 -15.76
CA LYS A 107 28.89 -5.15 -14.79
C LYS A 107 30.02 -5.63 -13.88
N GLU A 108 29.90 -6.83 -13.30
CA GLU A 108 30.98 -7.42 -12.49
C GLU A 108 32.30 -7.54 -13.29
N GLU A 109 32.24 -7.93 -14.56
CA GLU A 109 33.40 -8.01 -15.47
C GLU A 109 34.03 -6.63 -15.71
N LEU A 110 33.23 -5.58 -15.93
CA LEU A 110 33.73 -4.21 -16.10
C LEU A 110 34.29 -3.63 -14.79
N GLU A 111 33.63 -3.86 -13.66
CA GLU A 111 34.10 -3.46 -12.33
C GLU A 111 35.44 -4.13 -11.99
N ARG A 112 35.60 -5.42 -12.30
CA ARG A 112 36.90 -6.13 -12.19
C ARG A 112 37.97 -5.51 -13.09
N GLN A 113 37.65 -5.18 -14.34
CA GLN A 113 38.61 -4.53 -15.26
C GLN A 113 39.01 -3.12 -14.80
N ILE A 114 38.11 -2.37 -14.15
CA ILE A 114 38.41 -1.05 -13.57
C ILE A 114 39.35 -1.23 -12.37
N LEU A 115 39.02 -2.13 -11.43
CA LEU A 115 39.86 -2.44 -10.27
C LEU A 115 41.24 -3.02 -10.63
N GLU A 116 41.36 -3.71 -11.76
CA GLU A 116 42.64 -4.20 -12.27
C GLU A 116 43.49 -3.07 -12.85
N LYS A 117 42.89 -2.16 -13.63
CA LYS A 117 43.56 -0.95 -14.15
C LYS A 117 44.01 -0.02 -13.03
N GLU A 118 43.18 0.19 -12.01
CA GLU A 118 43.51 1.00 -10.83
C GLU A 118 44.75 0.42 -10.11
N LYS A 119 44.77 -0.90 -9.85
CA LYS A 119 45.93 -1.60 -9.28
C LYS A 119 47.16 -1.55 -10.18
N GLU A 120 47.01 -1.52 -11.50
CA GLU A 120 48.12 -1.25 -12.41
C GLU A 120 48.63 0.18 -12.30
N GLU A 121 47.76 1.18 -12.19
CA GLU A 121 48.15 2.58 -12.01
C GLU A 121 48.86 2.80 -10.67
N GLU A 122 48.38 2.19 -9.58
CA GLU A 122 49.10 2.17 -8.30
C GLU A 122 50.48 1.55 -8.44
N LYS A 123 50.59 0.36 -9.06
CA LYS A 123 51.89 -0.28 -9.34
C LYS A 123 52.80 0.60 -10.18
N LYS A 124 52.27 1.28 -11.21
CA LYS A 124 53.02 2.24 -12.06
C LYS A 124 53.50 3.43 -11.23
N ARG A 125 52.65 4.07 -10.42
CA ARG A 125 53.02 5.17 -9.50
C ARG A 125 54.11 4.74 -8.51
N MET A 126 53.95 3.59 -7.86
CA MET A 126 54.97 3.02 -6.96
C MET A 126 56.28 2.67 -7.70
N SER A 127 56.21 2.22 -8.96
CA SER A 127 57.40 1.97 -9.78
C SER A 127 58.16 3.26 -10.11
N SER A 128 57.44 4.36 -10.35
CA SER A 128 58.05 5.67 -10.64
C SER A 128 58.69 6.25 -9.39
N GLN A 129 58.04 6.15 -8.23
CA GLN A 129 58.62 6.53 -6.94
C GLN A 129 59.89 5.73 -6.60
N LYS A 130 59.90 4.42 -6.88
CA LYS A 130 61.11 3.59 -6.72
C LYS A 130 62.23 4.07 -7.65
N LYS A 131 61.95 4.32 -8.93
CA LYS A 131 62.93 4.88 -9.88
C LYS A 131 63.52 6.21 -9.39
N THR A 132 62.71 7.15 -8.91
CA THR A 132 63.24 8.43 -8.39
C THR A 132 64.13 8.23 -7.16
N VAL A 133 63.76 7.34 -6.24
CA VAL A 133 64.58 7.02 -5.05
C VAL A 133 65.88 6.30 -5.44
N ASP A 134 65.84 5.38 -6.41
CA ASP A 134 67.02 4.68 -6.92
C ASP A 134 67.94 5.63 -7.71
N GLU A 135 67.38 6.58 -8.47
CA GLU A 135 68.14 7.66 -9.13
C GLU A 135 68.81 8.60 -8.12
N GLU A 136 68.11 9.02 -7.06
CA GLU A 136 68.68 9.81 -5.97
C GLU A 136 69.80 9.03 -5.26
N ARG A 137 69.62 7.74 -5.01
CA ARG A 137 70.65 6.85 -4.45
C ARG A 137 71.87 6.74 -5.34
N VAL A 138 71.69 6.64 -6.67
CA VAL A 138 72.80 6.63 -7.64
C VAL A 138 73.51 8.00 -7.69
N ARG A 139 72.79 9.12 -7.60
CA ARG A 139 73.39 10.46 -7.48
C ARG A 139 74.26 10.58 -6.23
N LEU A 140 73.75 10.14 -5.07
CA LEU A 140 74.49 10.14 -3.80
C LEU A 140 75.75 9.25 -3.85
N LEU A 141 75.67 8.06 -4.45
CA LEU A 141 76.83 7.17 -4.64
C LEU A 141 77.88 7.76 -5.61
N ASN A 142 77.45 8.46 -6.66
CA ASN A 142 78.36 9.16 -7.56
C ASN A 142 79.01 10.38 -6.90
N GLU A 143 78.28 11.13 -6.06
CA GLU A 143 78.84 12.22 -5.26
C GLU A 143 79.86 11.71 -4.22
N GLN A 144 79.57 10.60 -3.56
CA GLN A 144 80.52 9.92 -2.66
C GLN A 144 81.80 9.52 -3.41
N ARG A 145 81.67 8.88 -4.59
CA ARG A 145 82.82 8.51 -5.42
C ARG A 145 83.64 9.71 -5.89
N GLN A 146 83.00 10.85 -6.21
CA GLN A 146 83.71 12.09 -6.54
C GLN A 146 84.48 12.63 -5.34
N ARG A 147 83.86 12.68 -4.14
CA ARG A 147 84.55 13.09 -2.90
C ARG A 147 85.73 12.17 -2.55
N GLU A 148 85.63 10.88 -2.85
CA GLU A 148 86.74 9.92 -2.70
C GLU A 148 87.86 10.16 -3.73
N GLN A 149 87.51 10.38 -5.00
CA GLN A 149 88.48 10.74 -6.05
C GLN A 149 89.20 12.05 -5.72
N ASP A 150 88.52 13.04 -5.16
CA ASP A 150 89.13 14.31 -4.77
C ASP A 150 89.99 14.21 -3.50
N ARG A 151 89.68 13.27 -2.58
CA ARG A 151 90.62 12.90 -1.50
C ARG A 151 91.88 12.26 -2.07
N ILE A 152 91.73 11.27 -2.95
CA ILE A 152 92.86 10.58 -3.59
C ILE A 152 93.72 11.55 -4.40
N ARG A 153 93.11 12.50 -5.12
CA ARG A 153 93.83 13.59 -5.82
C ARG A 153 94.63 14.45 -4.86
N ARG A 154 94.05 14.89 -3.75
CA ARG A 154 94.75 15.69 -2.73
C ARG A 154 95.90 14.90 -2.08
N GLU A 155 95.70 13.62 -1.78
CA GLU A 155 96.78 12.76 -1.30
C GLU A 155 97.90 12.57 -2.32
N ILE A 156 97.58 12.43 -3.62
CA ILE A 156 98.58 12.36 -4.70
C ILE A 156 99.30 13.71 -4.83
N GLU A 157 98.59 14.83 -4.78
CA GLU A 157 99.19 16.16 -4.77
C GLU A 157 100.10 16.38 -3.55
N GLU A 158 99.70 15.95 -2.36
CA GLU A 158 100.50 16.04 -1.14
C GLU A 158 101.74 15.14 -1.22
N LYS A 159 101.62 13.91 -1.77
CA LYS A 159 102.75 13.03 -2.06
C LYS A 159 103.69 13.65 -3.09
N ASN A 160 103.17 14.16 -4.21
CA ASN A 160 103.95 14.88 -5.23
C ASN A 160 104.62 16.13 -4.67
N LYS A 161 103.95 16.90 -3.78
CA LYS A 161 104.53 18.06 -3.09
C LYS A 161 105.62 17.63 -2.08
N ALA A 162 105.46 16.49 -1.42
CA ALA A 162 106.48 15.92 -0.52
C ALA A 162 107.69 15.33 -1.29
N GLU A 163 107.47 14.72 -2.45
CA GLU A 163 108.52 14.22 -3.34
C GLU A 163 109.26 15.37 -4.04
N ALA A 164 108.55 16.41 -4.49
CA ALA A 164 109.17 17.64 -4.97
C ALA A 164 109.97 18.36 -3.86
N LYS A 165 109.48 18.36 -2.60
CA LYS A 165 110.27 18.82 -1.45
C LYS A 165 111.51 17.96 -1.20
N LYS A 166 111.42 16.63 -1.30
CA LYS A 166 112.61 15.74 -1.21
C LYS A 166 113.62 16.02 -2.33
N MET A 167 113.18 16.18 -3.58
CA MET A 167 114.07 16.59 -4.68
C MET A 167 114.67 17.98 -4.42
N LEU A 168 113.92 18.92 -3.84
CA LEU A 168 114.43 20.23 -3.45
C LEU A 168 115.39 20.15 -2.26
N GLU A 169 115.20 19.23 -1.32
CA GLU A 169 116.12 18.93 -0.21
C GLU A 169 117.41 18.27 -0.71
N ASP A 170 117.32 17.37 -1.70
CA ASP A 170 118.47 16.76 -2.37
C ASP A 170 119.24 17.78 -3.23
N LEU A 171 118.54 18.74 -3.86
CA LEU A 171 119.16 19.91 -4.49
C LEU A 171 119.74 20.90 -3.45
N ASN A 172 119.13 21.05 -2.27
CA ASN A 172 119.68 21.88 -1.19
C ASN A 172 120.88 21.24 -0.49
N LYS A 173 121.04 19.90 -0.55
CA LYS A 173 122.32 19.23 -0.21
C LYS A 173 123.44 19.61 -1.21
N ALA A 174 123.09 20.05 -2.42
CA ALA A 174 124.01 20.70 -3.37
C ALA A 174 124.14 22.24 -3.18
N GLY A 175 123.59 22.78 -2.09
CA GLY A 175 124.16 23.90 -1.35
C GLY A 175 123.95 25.33 -1.85
N LYS A 176 122.96 26.03 -1.26
CA LYS A 176 123.11 27.43 -0.79
C LYS A 176 122.06 27.78 0.28
N LYS A 177 122.20 28.96 0.90
CA LYS A 177 121.67 29.26 2.25
C LYS A 177 120.31 29.96 2.27
N HIS A 178 119.46 29.49 3.19
CA HIS A 178 118.53 30.25 4.06
C HIS A 178 117.37 31.04 3.41
N VAL A 179 116.15 30.83 3.93
CA VAL A 179 115.35 31.88 4.59
C VAL A 179 114.23 31.24 5.43
N VAL A 180 114.27 31.55 6.73
CA VAL A 180 113.20 31.78 7.72
C VAL A 180 111.83 31.10 7.55
N VAL A 181 111.39 30.41 8.61
CA VAL A 181 109.98 30.04 8.84
C VAL A 181 109.22 31.27 9.34
N GLU A 182 108.19 31.70 8.63
CA GLU A 182 107.14 32.56 9.16
C GLU A 182 105.78 31.88 9.02
N GLY A 183 105.04 31.78 10.13
CA GLY A 183 103.65 31.31 10.15
C GLY A 183 103.45 29.81 9.99
N GLU A 184 103.70 29.05 11.07
CA GLU A 184 102.93 27.82 11.29
C GLU A 184 101.46 28.19 11.56
N LEU A 185 100.68 28.40 10.50
CA LEU A 185 99.24 28.24 10.58
C LEU A 185 98.99 26.79 11.02
N THR A 186 98.51 26.61 12.25
CA THR A 186 98.22 25.27 12.76
C THR A 186 97.27 24.56 11.81
N LYS A 187 97.37 23.23 11.73
CA LYS A 187 96.49 22.41 10.89
C LYS A 187 95.01 22.73 11.15
N GLU A 188 94.70 23.09 12.40
CA GLU A 188 93.40 23.57 12.87
C GLU A 188 92.99 24.89 12.21
N ALA A 189 93.83 25.94 12.24
CA ALA A 189 93.53 27.23 11.58
C ALA A 189 93.26 27.09 10.07
N ILE A 190 93.99 26.22 9.37
CA ILE A 190 93.76 25.92 7.95
C ILE A 190 92.43 25.18 7.75
N MET A 191 92.11 24.21 8.62
CA MET A 191 90.81 23.52 8.59
C MET A 191 89.65 24.45 8.94
N GLU A 192 89.84 25.43 9.82
CA GLU A 192 88.83 26.43 10.18
C GLU A 192 88.57 27.42 9.03
N LEU A 193 89.62 27.91 8.35
CA LEU A 193 89.46 28.72 7.14
C LEU A 193 88.64 27.98 6.07
N ALA A 194 89.02 26.75 5.74
CA ALA A 194 88.28 25.91 4.78
C ALA A 194 86.83 25.61 5.22
N ARG A 195 86.58 25.45 6.53
CA ARG A 195 85.23 25.28 7.09
C ARG A 195 84.40 26.56 6.98
N ASN A 196 85.02 27.71 7.22
CA ASN A 196 84.39 29.02 7.09
C ASN A 196 84.10 29.38 5.63
N GLU A 197 84.91 28.93 4.68
CA GLU A 197 84.64 29.03 3.24
C GLU A 197 83.42 28.18 2.85
N GLN A 198 83.36 26.91 3.26
CA GLN A 198 82.18 26.05 3.02
C GLN A 198 80.88 26.61 3.63
N LEU A 199 80.96 27.31 4.77
CA LEU A 199 79.81 28.00 5.37
C LEU A 199 79.40 29.24 4.56
N LYS A 200 80.35 30.03 4.04
CA LYS A 200 80.08 31.16 3.14
C LYS A 200 79.43 30.67 1.84
N GLU A 201 79.99 29.65 1.19
CA GLU A 201 79.43 29.03 -0.01
C GLU A 201 77.99 28.56 0.20
N ARG A 202 77.72 27.87 1.32
CA ARG A 202 76.35 27.44 1.68
C ARG A 202 75.41 28.62 1.84
N HIS A 203 75.77 29.68 2.57
CA HIS A 203 74.93 30.87 2.71
C HIS A 203 74.78 31.66 1.40
N GLU A 204 75.75 31.61 0.48
CA GLU A 204 75.57 32.18 -0.86
C GLU A 204 74.62 31.37 -1.73
N MET A 205 74.71 30.04 -1.69
CA MET A 205 73.75 29.15 -2.37
C MET A 205 72.34 29.29 -1.78
N GLU A 206 72.22 29.42 -0.47
CA GLU A 206 70.98 29.74 0.23
C GLU A 206 70.41 31.08 -0.24
N LYS A 207 71.22 32.15 -0.30
CA LYS A 207 70.80 33.46 -0.84
C LYS A 207 70.40 33.39 -2.33
N LYS A 208 71.03 32.52 -3.12
CA LYS A 208 70.63 32.26 -4.53
C LYS A 208 69.26 31.55 -4.57
N LEU A 209 69.04 30.52 -3.76
CA LEU A 209 67.75 29.83 -3.63
C LEU A 209 66.63 30.76 -3.14
N GLN A 210 66.89 31.61 -2.14
CA GLN A 210 65.94 32.61 -1.66
C GLN A 210 65.59 33.67 -2.74
N LYS A 211 66.54 34.02 -3.64
CA LYS A 211 66.25 34.85 -4.81
C LYS A 211 65.38 34.10 -5.82
N PHE A 212 65.69 32.85 -6.13
CA PHE A 212 64.90 32.03 -7.06
C PHE A 212 63.46 31.81 -6.58
N ALA A 213 63.26 31.53 -5.28
CA ALA A 213 61.94 31.43 -4.68
C ALA A 213 61.12 32.72 -4.87
N LYS A 214 61.74 33.90 -4.63
CA LYS A 214 61.09 35.20 -4.86
C LYS A 214 60.76 35.44 -6.34
N THR A 215 61.65 35.07 -7.28
CA THR A 215 61.34 35.19 -8.72
C THR A 215 60.22 34.26 -9.16
N MET A 216 60.12 33.05 -8.59
CA MET A 216 58.98 32.15 -8.85
C MET A 216 57.68 32.76 -8.33
N ASP A 217 57.67 33.28 -7.10
CA ASP A 217 56.48 33.90 -6.50
C ASP A 217 55.97 35.12 -7.31
N TYR A 218 56.89 35.94 -7.84
CA TYR A 218 56.54 37.03 -8.76
C TYR A 218 56.00 36.52 -10.11
N LEU A 219 56.61 35.49 -10.71
CA LEU A 219 56.16 34.92 -11.98
C LEU A 219 54.78 34.26 -11.86
N GLU A 220 54.51 33.54 -10.77
CA GLU A 220 53.17 33.00 -10.51
C GLU A 220 52.14 34.09 -10.22
N ARG A 221 52.53 35.18 -9.53
CA ARG A 221 51.65 36.32 -9.29
C ARG A 221 51.27 37.03 -10.58
N ALA A 222 52.22 37.23 -11.49
CA ALA A 222 51.97 37.77 -12.82
C ALA A 222 51.02 36.85 -13.61
N LYS A 223 51.27 35.54 -13.64
CA LYS A 223 50.35 34.57 -14.26
C LYS A 223 48.93 34.66 -13.72
N ARG A 224 48.75 34.67 -12.39
CA ARG A 224 47.43 34.82 -11.75
C ARG A 224 46.74 36.15 -12.11
N GLN A 225 47.51 37.22 -12.34
CA GLN A 225 46.97 38.53 -12.76
C GLN A 225 46.51 38.54 -14.23
N GLU A 226 47.20 37.84 -15.13
CA GLU A 226 46.78 37.65 -16.53
C GLU A 226 45.64 36.62 -16.66
N GLU A 227 45.64 35.57 -15.84
CA GLU A 227 44.63 34.50 -15.85
C GLU A 227 43.28 34.97 -15.27
N ALA A 228 43.29 35.84 -14.25
CA ALA A 228 42.07 36.34 -13.60
C ALA A 228 41.01 36.95 -14.56
N PRO A 229 41.34 37.93 -15.43
CA PRO A 229 40.35 38.50 -16.36
C PRO A 229 39.90 37.49 -17.42
N LEU A 230 40.74 36.52 -17.82
CA LEU A 230 40.35 35.46 -18.74
C LEU A 230 39.36 34.48 -18.10
N ILE A 231 39.55 34.14 -16.83
CA ILE A 231 38.62 33.34 -16.03
C ILE A 231 37.29 34.09 -15.86
N GLU A 232 37.33 35.39 -15.60
CA GLU A 232 36.12 36.21 -15.46
C GLU A 232 35.34 36.32 -16.79
N GLN A 233 36.00 36.61 -17.90
CA GLN A 233 35.37 36.61 -19.23
C GLN A 233 34.78 35.25 -19.60
N ALA A 234 35.47 34.15 -19.27
CA ALA A 234 34.96 32.80 -19.47
C ALA A 234 33.79 32.45 -18.53
N PHE A 235 33.67 33.11 -17.38
CA PHE A 235 32.50 33.00 -16.50
C PHE A 235 31.32 33.83 -17.02
N GLN A 236 31.55 35.08 -17.44
CA GLN A 236 30.52 35.95 -18.03
C GLN A 236 29.88 35.31 -19.28
N LYS A 237 30.68 34.77 -20.21
CA LYS A 237 30.17 34.04 -21.38
C LYS A 237 29.29 32.84 -21.03
N ARG A 238 29.68 32.04 -20.02
CA ARG A 238 28.85 30.92 -19.55
C ARG A 238 27.53 31.39 -18.95
N LEU A 239 27.52 32.51 -18.22
CA LEU A 239 26.27 33.10 -17.72
C LEU A 239 25.36 33.63 -18.85
N GLU A 240 25.91 34.04 -19.98
CA GLU A 240 25.15 34.43 -21.17
C GLU A 240 24.60 33.20 -21.91
N GLU A 241 25.43 32.18 -22.12
CA GLU A 241 25.03 30.88 -22.68
C GLU A 241 23.95 30.18 -21.84
N GLU A 242 24.10 30.14 -20.51
CA GLU A 242 23.12 29.57 -19.58
C GLU A 242 21.78 30.32 -19.62
N LYS A 243 21.78 31.65 -19.71
CA LYS A 243 20.53 32.45 -19.89
C LYS A 243 19.85 32.12 -21.21
N ILE A 244 20.59 32.12 -22.32
CA ILE A 244 20.05 31.83 -23.65
C ILE A 244 19.47 30.42 -23.71
N LEU A 245 20.14 29.44 -23.10
CA LEU A 245 19.64 28.07 -23.00
C LEU A 245 18.37 28.00 -22.13
N HIS A 246 18.35 28.67 -20.98
CA HIS A 246 17.17 28.71 -20.10
C HIS A 246 15.96 29.37 -20.78
N GLU A 247 16.15 30.50 -21.46
CA GLU A 247 15.11 31.18 -22.24
C GLU A 247 14.56 30.28 -23.36
N GLN A 248 15.43 29.56 -24.07
CA GLN A 248 15.00 28.57 -25.07
C GLN A 248 14.25 27.38 -24.46
N GLU A 249 14.64 26.89 -23.28
CA GLU A 249 13.91 25.83 -22.58
C GLU A 249 12.53 26.29 -22.11
N GLN A 250 12.43 27.50 -21.53
CA GLN A 250 11.15 28.09 -21.15
C GLN A 250 10.23 28.31 -22.35
N LEU A 251 10.75 28.79 -23.49
CA LEU A 251 9.96 28.92 -24.73
C LEU A 251 9.45 27.56 -25.23
N ARG A 252 10.30 26.51 -25.24
CA ARG A 252 9.88 25.14 -25.61
C ARG A 252 8.83 24.57 -24.67
N GLU A 253 8.95 24.80 -23.37
CA GLU A 253 7.97 24.35 -22.37
C GLU A 253 6.62 25.06 -22.56
N ILE A 254 6.63 26.37 -22.83
CA ILE A 254 5.44 27.15 -23.17
C ILE A 254 4.81 26.67 -24.49
N GLU A 255 5.60 26.36 -25.51
CA GLU A 255 5.11 25.82 -26.79
C GLU A 255 4.47 24.44 -26.64
N LEU A 256 5.13 23.52 -25.93
CA LEU A 256 4.58 22.19 -25.63
C LEU A 256 3.29 22.30 -24.80
N SER A 257 3.27 23.17 -23.79
CA SER A 257 2.07 23.44 -22.98
C SER A 257 0.90 23.95 -23.83
N LYS A 258 1.16 24.88 -24.77
CA LYS A 258 0.16 25.35 -25.76
C LYS A 258 -0.33 24.22 -26.67
N GLN A 259 0.55 23.34 -27.16
CA GLN A 259 0.20 22.21 -28.02
C GLN A 259 -0.64 21.16 -27.27
N HIS A 260 -0.29 20.84 -26.02
CA HIS A 260 -1.07 19.96 -25.16
C HIS A 260 -2.44 20.56 -24.87
N HIS A 261 -2.53 21.80 -24.41
CA HIS A 261 -3.80 22.47 -24.15
C HIS A 261 -4.71 22.56 -25.40
N ALA A 262 -4.14 22.83 -26.58
CA ALA A 262 -4.88 22.81 -27.84
C ALA A 262 -5.42 21.41 -28.19
N SER A 263 -4.63 20.35 -27.93
CA SER A 263 -5.04 18.96 -28.12
C SER A 263 -6.13 18.55 -27.12
N ASP A 264 -5.98 18.90 -25.84
CA ASP A 264 -6.95 18.64 -24.78
C ASP A 264 -8.28 19.34 -25.03
N LEU A 265 -8.27 20.54 -25.61
CA LEU A 265 -9.49 21.22 -26.06
C LEU A 265 -10.17 20.51 -27.24
N GLN A 266 -9.41 19.95 -28.19
CA GLN A 266 -9.97 19.14 -29.28
C GLN A 266 -10.55 17.82 -28.74
N GLU A 267 -9.86 17.13 -27.84
CA GLU A 267 -10.32 15.93 -27.14
C GLU A 267 -11.61 16.23 -26.34
N LYS A 268 -11.65 17.33 -25.58
CA LYS A 268 -12.83 17.80 -24.85
C LYS A 268 -14.02 18.07 -25.77
N ASN A 269 -13.78 18.69 -26.93
CA ASN A 269 -14.81 18.97 -27.95
C ASN A 269 -15.25 17.72 -28.73
N ARG A 270 -14.43 16.67 -28.77
CA ARG A 270 -14.81 15.33 -29.27
C ARG A 270 -15.67 14.59 -28.24
N LEU A 271 -15.29 14.64 -26.96
CA LEU A 271 -15.95 13.93 -25.87
C LEU A 271 -17.25 14.58 -25.39
N SER A 272 -17.40 15.91 -25.51
CA SER A 272 -18.63 16.62 -25.15
C SER A 272 -19.86 16.08 -25.87
N ARG A 273 -19.72 15.68 -27.14
CA ARG A 273 -20.76 15.03 -27.96
C ARG A 273 -21.32 13.74 -27.33
N MET A 274 -20.52 13.04 -26.52
CA MET A 274 -20.91 11.81 -25.82
C MET A 274 -21.31 12.06 -24.36
N LEU A 275 -21.10 13.27 -23.83
CA LEU A 275 -21.31 13.59 -22.41
C LEU A 275 -22.80 13.53 -22.05
N GLU A 276 -23.69 14.00 -22.91
CA GLU A 276 -25.14 13.92 -22.73
C GLU A 276 -25.63 12.46 -22.72
N HIS A 277 -25.18 11.64 -23.67
CA HIS A 277 -25.51 10.21 -23.71
C HIS A 277 -24.98 9.46 -22.48
N LYS A 278 -23.76 9.78 -22.02
CA LYS A 278 -23.17 9.24 -20.79
C LYS A 278 -24.00 9.64 -19.56
N ASN A 279 -24.39 10.91 -19.44
CA ASN A 279 -25.19 11.40 -18.33
C ASN A 279 -26.58 10.75 -18.32
N ALA A 280 -27.28 10.68 -19.46
CA ALA A 280 -28.58 10.03 -19.56
C ALA A 280 -28.54 8.53 -19.21
N LEU A 281 -27.46 7.81 -19.57
CA LEU A 281 -27.25 6.43 -19.15
C LEU A 281 -26.96 6.32 -17.64
N GLN A 282 -26.11 7.21 -17.11
CA GLN A 282 -25.75 7.26 -15.70
C GLN A 282 -26.99 7.57 -14.83
N GLU A 283 -27.85 8.49 -15.26
CA GLU A 283 -29.10 8.86 -14.59
C GLU A 283 -30.08 7.69 -14.57
N ARG A 284 -30.28 6.97 -15.68
CA ARG A 284 -31.13 5.75 -15.71
C ARG A 284 -30.65 4.70 -14.70
N ILE A 285 -29.34 4.39 -14.69
CA ILE A 285 -28.75 3.42 -13.76
C ILE A 285 -28.90 3.88 -12.30
N ILE A 286 -28.80 5.18 -12.03
CA ILE A 286 -29.04 5.75 -10.69
C ILE A 286 -30.52 5.65 -10.30
N GLN A 287 -31.44 5.96 -11.22
CA GLN A 287 -32.89 5.87 -11.00
C GLN A 287 -33.34 4.42 -10.75
N GLU A 288 -32.86 3.45 -11.53
CA GLU A 288 -33.11 2.02 -11.34
C GLU A 288 -32.63 1.54 -9.97
N ARG A 289 -31.37 1.83 -9.60
CA ARG A 289 -30.80 1.47 -8.30
C ARG A 289 -31.52 2.16 -7.13
N ALA A 290 -31.93 3.41 -7.29
CA ALA A 290 -32.71 4.13 -6.29
C ALA A 290 -34.12 3.54 -6.12
N ALA A 291 -34.75 3.09 -7.22
CA ALA A 291 -36.03 2.40 -7.19
C ALA A 291 -35.94 1.01 -6.52
N GLU A 292 -34.91 0.21 -6.85
CA GLU A 292 -34.65 -1.07 -6.19
C GLU A 292 -34.36 -0.90 -4.69
N PHE A 293 -33.49 0.04 -4.32
CA PHE A 293 -33.24 0.37 -2.92
C PHE A 293 -34.51 0.87 -2.20
N GLY A 294 -35.32 1.68 -2.87
CA GLY A 294 -36.62 2.13 -2.37
C GLY A 294 -37.61 0.98 -2.16
N ARG A 295 -37.64 -0.02 -3.04
CA ARG A 295 -38.44 -1.25 -2.87
C ARG A 295 -37.95 -2.09 -1.71
N LEU A 296 -36.65 -2.40 -1.65
CA LEU A 296 -36.04 -3.19 -0.57
C LEU A 296 -36.23 -2.51 0.79
N LYS A 297 -36.14 -1.19 0.85
CA LYS A 297 -36.43 -0.40 2.06
C LYS A 297 -37.91 -0.52 2.45
N LYS A 298 -38.85 -0.29 1.52
CA LYS A 298 -40.29 -0.46 1.78
C LYS A 298 -40.63 -1.88 2.27
N GLU A 299 -40.09 -2.92 1.64
CA GLU A 299 -40.28 -4.29 2.08
C GLU A 299 -39.73 -4.56 3.49
N ARG A 300 -38.54 -4.00 3.82
CA ARG A 300 -37.98 -4.08 5.18
C ARG A 300 -38.87 -3.39 6.20
N ASP A 301 -39.31 -2.18 5.90
CA ASP A 301 -40.15 -1.37 6.76
C ASP A 301 -41.54 -2.01 6.93
N GLU A 302 -42.11 -2.61 5.89
CA GLU A 302 -43.34 -3.43 5.95
C GLU A 302 -43.16 -4.69 6.79
N ARG A 303 -42.09 -5.48 6.60
CA ARG A 303 -41.82 -6.67 7.42
C ARG A 303 -41.67 -6.31 8.90
N MET A 304 -41.01 -5.19 9.18
CA MET A 304 -40.86 -4.62 10.53
C MET A 304 -42.20 -4.16 11.11
N ASN A 305 -43.03 -3.45 10.33
CA ASN A 305 -44.38 -3.05 10.73
C ASN A 305 -45.31 -4.26 10.96
N ARG A 306 -45.25 -5.30 10.14
CA ARG A 306 -45.99 -6.56 10.34
C ARG A 306 -45.59 -7.24 11.66
N LEU A 307 -44.29 -7.29 11.98
CA LEU A 307 -43.80 -7.82 13.26
C LEU A 307 -44.22 -6.97 14.47
N ILE A 308 -44.22 -5.64 14.34
CA ILE A 308 -44.76 -4.72 15.37
C ILE A 308 -46.27 -4.96 15.55
N SER A 309 -47.02 -5.11 14.47
CA SER A 309 -48.46 -5.39 14.53
C SER A 309 -48.76 -6.74 15.17
N SER A 310 -48.04 -7.80 14.83
CA SER A 310 -48.14 -9.11 15.51
C SER A 310 -47.93 -8.95 17.02
N ARG A 311 -46.82 -8.32 17.42
CA ARG A 311 -46.49 -8.05 18.82
C ARG A 311 -47.48 -7.14 19.56
N LYS A 312 -48.23 -6.29 18.85
CA LYS A 312 -49.37 -5.54 19.43
C LYS A 312 -50.56 -6.48 19.68
N HIS A 313 -50.96 -7.26 18.68
CA HIS A 313 -52.06 -8.23 18.82
C HIS A 313 -51.76 -9.28 19.89
N GLU A 314 -50.53 -9.80 19.96
CA GLU A 314 -50.06 -10.70 21.03
C GLU A 314 -50.19 -10.07 22.43
N ARG A 315 -49.82 -8.79 22.58
CA ARG A 315 -50.00 -8.07 23.85
C ARG A 315 -51.46 -7.85 24.19
N GLU A 316 -52.32 -7.64 23.19
CA GLU A 316 -53.76 -7.46 23.37
C GLU A 316 -54.49 -8.77 23.69
N THR A 317 -54.10 -9.90 23.07
CA THR A 317 -54.65 -11.21 23.41
C THR A 317 -54.18 -11.65 24.79
N VAL A 318 -52.92 -11.45 25.16
CA VAL A 318 -52.43 -11.71 26.53
C VAL A 318 -53.15 -10.82 27.55
N ARG A 319 -53.36 -9.52 27.28
CA ARG A 319 -54.15 -8.64 28.17
C ARG A 319 -55.60 -9.12 28.33
N LYS A 320 -56.26 -9.53 27.24
CA LYS A 320 -57.62 -10.09 27.29
C LYS A 320 -57.66 -11.40 28.06
N LEU A 321 -56.71 -12.30 27.82
CA LEU A 321 -56.60 -13.59 28.52
C LEU A 321 -56.36 -13.40 30.02
N MET A 322 -55.43 -12.51 30.42
CA MET A 322 -55.21 -12.15 31.82
C MET A 322 -56.48 -11.56 32.46
N PHE A 323 -57.21 -10.67 31.75
CA PHE A 323 -58.46 -10.14 32.26
C PHE A 323 -59.52 -11.23 32.50
N TYR A 324 -59.65 -12.20 31.58
CA TYR A 324 -60.57 -13.32 31.77
C TYR A 324 -60.11 -14.29 32.87
N LEU A 325 -58.81 -14.61 32.96
CA LEU A 325 -58.26 -15.45 34.03
C LEU A 325 -58.51 -14.83 35.40
N ASN A 326 -58.18 -13.55 35.59
CA ASN A 326 -58.45 -12.83 36.84
C ASN A 326 -59.96 -12.84 37.20
N LEU A 327 -60.86 -12.78 36.21
CA LEU A 327 -62.31 -12.84 36.43
C LEU A 327 -62.78 -14.26 36.81
N GLU A 328 -62.19 -15.30 36.22
CA GLU A 328 -62.45 -16.69 36.56
C GLU A 328 -61.90 -17.06 37.94
N GLU A 329 -60.71 -16.55 38.28
CA GLU A 329 -60.11 -16.66 39.62
C GLU A 329 -61.00 -16.00 40.67
N GLN A 330 -61.48 -14.77 40.45
CA GLN A 330 -62.43 -14.10 41.34
C GLN A 330 -63.75 -14.89 41.51
N ARG A 331 -64.27 -15.52 40.45
CA ARG A 331 -65.45 -16.40 40.55
C ARG A 331 -65.16 -17.63 41.41
N ILE A 332 -63.99 -18.23 41.25
CA ILE A 332 -63.56 -19.41 42.03
C ILE A 332 -63.31 -19.03 43.49
N GLU A 333 -62.80 -17.84 43.77
CA GLU A 333 -62.64 -17.29 45.12
C GLU A 333 -64.01 -17.06 45.79
N MET A 334 -64.94 -16.38 45.13
CA MET A 334 -66.32 -16.21 45.63
C MET A 334 -67.01 -17.57 45.92
N LEU A 335 -66.86 -18.56 45.03
CA LEU A 335 -67.42 -19.90 45.24
C LEU A 335 -66.73 -20.65 46.39
N ARG A 336 -65.43 -20.45 46.62
CA ARG A 336 -64.72 -21.00 47.78
C ARG A 336 -65.16 -20.32 49.08
N GLU A 337 -65.35 -19.00 49.08
CA GLU A 337 -65.89 -18.27 50.22
C GLU A 337 -67.32 -18.71 50.56
N GLU A 338 -68.18 -18.93 49.56
CA GLU A 338 -69.51 -19.52 49.76
C GLU A 338 -69.44 -20.97 50.28
N GLU A 339 -68.56 -21.82 49.73
CA GLU A 339 -68.37 -23.18 50.23
C GLU A 339 -67.83 -23.20 51.67
N GLU A 340 -66.90 -22.33 52.02
CA GLU A 340 -66.40 -22.20 53.38
C GLU A 340 -67.47 -21.64 54.32
N ALA A 341 -68.26 -20.64 53.89
CA ALA A 341 -69.40 -20.17 54.66
C ALA A 341 -70.41 -21.31 54.94
N ARG A 342 -70.72 -22.13 53.93
CA ARG A 342 -71.57 -23.33 54.10
C ARG A 342 -70.93 -24.41 54.97
N LYS A 343 -69.61 -24.60 54.93
CA LYS A 343 -68.89 -25.54 55.82
C LYS A 343 -68.92 -25.05 57.27
N ARG A 344 -68.67 -23.75 57.50
CA ARG A 344 -68.81 -23.10 58.82
C ARG A 344 -70.26 -23.23 59.35
N GLU A 345 -71.26 -23.01 58.51
CA GLU A 345 -72.68 -23.18 58.88
C GLU A 345 -73.06 -24.65 59.13
N ALA A 346 -72.52 -25.59 58.35
CA ALA A 346 -72.73 -27.02 58.57
C ALA A 346 -72.06 -27.52 59.85
N GLU A 347 -70.90 -26.98 60.22
CA GLU A 347 -70.27 -27.23 61.52
C GLU A 347 -71.05 -26.62 62.68
N GLU A 348 -71.54 -25.39 62.55
CA GLU A 348 -72.50 -24.77 63.48
C GLU A 348 -73.72 -25.68 63.69
N ARG A 349 -74.35 -26.14 62.61
CA ARG A 349 -75.50 -27.06 62.65
C ARG A 349 -75.15 -28.40 63.30
N ARG A 350 -73.99 -29.00 62.99
CA ARG A 350 -73.52 -30.23 63.65
C ARG A 350 -73.26 -30.03 65.15
N LYS A 351 -72.64 -28.92 65.56
CA LYS A 351 -72.42 -28.58 66.98
C LYS A 351 -73.75 -28.42 67.72
N ARG A 352 -74.77 -27.82 67.09
CA ARG A 352 -76.14 -27.72 67.61
C ARG A 352 -76.83 -29.10 67.70
N GLU A 353 -76.74 -29.92 66.66
CA GLU A 353 -77.28 -31.30 66.66
C GLU A 353 -76.61 -32.21 67.70
N GLU A 354 -75.30 -32.09 67.90
CA GLU A 354 -74.58 -32.84 68.94
C GLU A 354 -74.96 -32.40 70.35
N ALA A 355 -75.18 -31.10 70.57
CA ALA A 355 -75.72 -30.58 71.83
C ALA A 355 -77.14 -31.11 72.08
N GLU A 356 -78.01 -31.09 71.08
CA GLU A 356 -79.35 -31.70 71.16
C GLU A 356 -79.29 -33.22 71.42
N ARG A 357 -78.38 -33.95 70.78
CA ARG A 357 -78.24 -35.41 70.97
C ARG A 357 -77.74 -35.74 72.37
N LYS A 358 -76.83 -34.93 72.95
CA LYS A 358 -76.40 -35.05 74.35
C LYS A 358 -77.58 -34.81 75.29
N ALA A 359 -78.27 -33.67 75.16
CA ALA A 359 -79.46 -33.36 75.97
C ALA A 359 -80.57 -34.43 75.86
N LYS A 360 -80.74 -35.08 74.69
CA LYS A 360 -81.68 -36.18 74.48
C LYS A 360 -81.23 -37.49 75.17
N LEU A 361 -79.92 -37.77 75.25
CA LEU A 361 -79.38 -38.89 76.02
C LEU A 361 -79.50 -38.65 77.54
N ASP A 362 -79.20 -37.44 78.00
CA ASP A 362 -79.32 -37.04 79.40
C ASP A 362 -80.79 -37.17 79.88
N ALA A 363 -81.74 -36.65 79.09
CA ALA A 363 -83.18 -36.78 79.34
C ALA A 363 -83.73 -38.22 79.22
N ILE A 364 -82.98 -39.15 78.62
CA ILE A 364 -83.29 -40.59 78.65
C ILE A 364 -82.76 -41.21 79.94
N ALA A 365 -81.55 -40.86 80.38
CA ALA A 365 -80.96 -41.34 81.64
C ALA A 365 -81.79 -40.92 82.88
N GLU A 366 -82.29 -39.68 82.91
CA GLU A 366 -83.21 -39.22 83.96
C GLU A 366 -84.52 -40.03 83.98
N LYS A 367 -85.09 -40.29 82.80
CA LYS A 367 -86.33 -41.10 82.67
C LYS A 367 -86.13 -42.58 82.97
N GLN A 368 -84.90 -43.10 82.84
CA GLN A 368 -84.56 -44.45 83.31
C GLN A 368 -84.51 -44.47 84.84
N ARG A 369 -83.79 -43.55 85.49
CA ARG A 369 -83.71 -43.46 86.96
C ARG A 369 -85.07 -43.31 87.64
N LEU A 370 -85.96 -42.48 87.10
CA LEU A 370 -87.33 -42.33 87.63
C LEU A 370 -88.16 -43.62 87.47
N ARG A 371 -87.96 -44.38 86.39
CA ARG A 371 -88.65 -45.66 86.17
C ARG A 371 -88.12 -46.78 87.04
N GLU A 372 -86.84 -46.80 87.36
CA GLU A 372 -86.26 -47.77 88.30
C GLU A 372 -86.86 -47.59 89.70
N ILE A 373 -87.01 -46.35 90.18
CA ILE A 373 -87.65 -46.03 91.46
C ILE A 373 -89.12 -46.49 91.48
N GLU A 374 -89.93 -46.08 90.49
CA GLU A 374 -91.34 -46.48 90.42
C GLU A 374 -91.54 -48.00 90.29
N LEU A 375 -90.66 -48.69 89.55
CA LEU A 375 -90.77 -50.14 89.39
C LEU A 375 -90.29 -50.90 90.62
N GLU A 376 -89.32 -50.41 91.38
CA GLU A 376 -88.88 -51.14 92.59
C GLU A 376 -89.94 -51.10 93.70
N GLU A 377 -90.68 -49.99 93.84
CA GLU A 377 -91.85 -49.93 94.75
C GLU A 377 -92.98 -50.87 94.30
N LYS A 378 -93.34 -50.84 93.01
CA LYS A 378 -94.37 -51.73 92.44
C LYS A 378 -93.95 -53.21 92.46
N ALA A 379 -92.66 -53.50 92.32
CA ALA A 379 -92.11 -54.85 92.45
C ALA A 379 -92.20 -55.37 93.88
N LYS A 380 -91.88 -54.55 94.90
CA LYS A 380 -92.05 -54.93 96.32
C LYS A 380 -93.52 -55.26 96.63
N ALA A 381 -94.46 -54.41 96.21
CA ALA A 381 -95.90 -54.57 96.47
C ALA A 381 -96.59 -55.76 95.74
N THR A 382 -95.95 -56.33 94.71
CA THR A 382 -96.49 -57.47 93.94
C THR A 382 -95.73 -58.78 94.17
N ARG A 383 -94.42 -58.70 94.48
CA ARG A 383 -93.58 -59.83 94.91
C ARG A 383 -94.10 -60.52 96.17
N GLU A 384 -94.83 -59.79 97.02
CA GLU A 384 -95.52 -60.32 98.20
C GLU A 384 -96.79 -61.13 97.87
N LYS A 385 -97.40 -60.96 96.68
CA LYS A 385 -98.78 -61.43 96.42
C LYS A 385 -98.94 -62.52 95.37
N LEU A 386 -97.92 -62.81 94.53
CA LEU A 386 -98.06 -63.77 93.42
C LEU A 386 -96.85 -64.67 93.15
N LEU A 387 -95.81 -64.67 94.01
CA LEU A 387 -94.61 -65.48 93.82
C LEU A 387 -94.75 -66.90 94.42
N LYS A 388 -95.72 -67.67 93.91
CA LYS A 388 -95.85 -69.11 94.14
C LYS A 388 -95.41 -69.87 92.88
N GLY A 389 -94.12 -70.24 92.84
CA GLY A 389 -93.41 -70.81 91.69
C GLY A 389 -92.64 -69.73 90.93
N SER A 390 -91.29 -69.71 90.92
CA SER A 390 -90.33 -70.65 90.28
C SER A 390 -90.34 -70.51 88.75
N GLU A 391 -89.29 -70.03 88.08
CA GLU A 391 -88.00 -70.71 87.77
C GLU A 391 -88.19 -71.95 86.86
N ALA A 392 -87.32 -72.33 85.91
CA ALA A 392 -86.03 -71.84 85.38
C ALA A 392 -85.99 -72.09 83.83
N VAL A 393 -84.93 -72.12 82.99
CA VAL A 393 -83.46 -71.90 82.92
C VAL A 393 -83.20 -71.65 81.39
N ARG A 394 -82.29 -70.83 80.82
CA ARG A 394 -80.88 -70.39 81.02
C ARG A 394 -79.80 -71.16 80.20
N ALA A 395 -79.54 -70.69 78.97
CA ALA A 395 -78.27 -70.80 78.19
C ALA A 395 -77.79 -72.24 77.80
N PRO A 396 -76.61 -72.47 77.15
CA PRO A 396 -75.70 -71.60 76.36
C PRO A 396 -75.26 -72.23 74.99
N ASP A 397 -74.38 -71.55 74.22
CA ASP A 397 -73.25 -72.07 73.37
C ASP A 397 -72.78 -71.00 72.32
N SER A 398 -71.62 -71.03 71.66
CA SER A 398 -70.23 -71.50 71.96
C SER A 398 -69.23 -70.80 70.95
N ALA A 399 -67.94 -71.17 70.85
CA ALA A 399 -66.85 -70.35 70.23
C ALA A 399 -65.97 -71.10 69.15
N PRO A 400 -64.70 -70.72 68.81
CA PRO A 400 -64.20 -69.63 67.92
C PRO A 400 -63.33 -70.14 66.70
N VAL A 401 -62.13 -69.55 66.41
CA VAL A 401 -61.05 -69.93 65.41
C VAL A 401 -61.26 -69.34 63.96
N ALA A 402 -60.31 -68.99 63.05
CA ALA A 402 -58.83 -69.14 62.84
C ALA A 402 -58.12 -68.01 61.99
N GLN A 403 -56.77 -68.07 61.87
CA GLN A 403 -55.81 -67.51 60.85
C GLN A 403 -54.51 -68.39 60.89
N PRO A 404 -53.39 -68.20 60.12
CA PRO A 404 -53.08 -67.68 58.77
C PRO A 404 -52.40 -68.80 57.88
N PRO A 405 -51.45 -68.53 56.93
CA PRO A 405 -49.99 -68.48 57.25
C PRO A 405 -49.11 -67.54 56.34
N ARG A 406 -47.76 -67.73 56.29
CA ARG A 406 -46.72 -66.94 55.58
C ARG A 406 -45.87 -67.80 54.60
N GLU A 407 -44.95 -67.27 53.77
CA GLU A 407 -43.48 -67.05 53.95
C GLU A 407 -42.93 -66.33 52.66
N SER A 408 -41.97 -65.38 52.59
CA SER A 408 -40.53 -65.23 52.98
C SER A 408 -39.53 -66.11 52.19
N ALA A 409 -38.41 -65.64 51.63
CA ALA A 409 -37.67 -64.35 51.64
C ALA A 409 -37.15 -63.99 50.19
N ALA A 410 -36.11 -63.19 49.84
CA ALA A 410 -34.99 -62.51 50.52
C ALA A 410 -34.50 -61.23 49.75
N ALA A 411 -33.18 -60.91 49.73
CA ALA A 411 -32.56 -59.66 49.22
C ALA A 411 -31.06 -59.90 48.81
N PRO A 412 -30.18 -58.91 48.45
CA PRO A 412 -30.35 -57.44 48.30
C PRO A 412 -29.62 -56.74 47.10
N ALA A 413 -29.66 -55.39 47.08
CA ALA A 413 -28.61 -54.42 46.66
C ALA A 413 -28.65 -53.67 45.28
N ALA A 414 -28.75 -52.34 45.41
CA ALA A 414 -28.02 -51.25 44.70
C ALA A 414 -28.30 -50.83 43.21
N ALA A 415 -28.73 -49.55 43.11
CA ALA A 415 -28.35 -48.51 42.13
C ALA A 415 -28.64 -48.63 40.61
N ALA A 416 -29.46 -47.71 40.07
CA ALA A 416 -29.10 -46.84 38.93
C ALA A 416 -30.12 -45.68 38.66
N ALA A 417 -29.57 -44.53 38.24
CA ALA A 417 -30.11 -43.49 37.34
C ALA A 417 -31.55 -42.91 37.49
N ALA A 418 -31.63 -41.60 37.79
CA ALA A 418 -32.75 -40.72 37.43
C ALA A 418 -32.28 -39.27 37.13
N ALA A 419 -32.89 -38.65 36.12
CA ALA A 419 -33.00 -37.22 35.76
C ALA A 419 -31.88 -36.17 36.05
N ALA A 420 -31.66 -35.30 35.05
CA ALA A 420 -31.03 -33.96 35.14
C ALA A 420 -32.14 -32.87 35.31
N PRO A 421 -31.89 -31.52 35.43
CA PRO A 421 -30.62 -30.80 35.18
C PRO A 421 -30.25 -29.57 36.07
N ALA A 422 -28.95 -29.23 36.06
CA ALA A 422 -28.35 -27.87 36.23
C ALA A 422 -28.54 -27.14 37.60
N PRO A 423 -27.81 -26.03 37.89
CA PRO A 423 -26.66 -25.42 37.18
C PRO A 423 -25.33 -25.48 37.99
N ALA A 424 -24.24 -24.95 37.41
CA ALA A 424 -22.92 -24.85 38.07
C ALA A 424 -22.33 -23.42 37.98
N PRO A 425 -21.52 -22.96 38.96
CA PRO A 425 -20.97 -21.61 38.99
C PRO A 425 -19.78 -21.39 38.04
N SER A 426 -19.62 -20.14 37.61
CA SER A 426 -18.62 -19.71 36.62
C SER A 426 -17.16 -19.78 37.10
N LYS A 427 -16.24 -20.19 36.21
CA LYS A 427 -14.79 -19.95 36.34
C LYS A 427 -14.31 -19.07 35.18
N TYR A 428 -13.68 -17.94 35.52
CA TYR A 428 -13.14 -16.97 34.57
C TYR A 428 -11.74 -17.39 34.08
N ILE A 429 -11.45 -17.20 32.78
CA ILE A 429 -10.15 -17.51 32.16
C ILE A 429 -9.60 -16.24 31.49
N PRO A 430 -8.45 -15.70 31.95
CA PRO A 430 -7.85 -14.49 31.39
C PRO A 430 -7.42 -14.59 29.92
N LYS A 431 -7.46 -13.45 29.22
CA LYS A 431 -7.34 -13.33 27.75
C LYS A 431 -6.00 -13.77 27.12
N PHE A 432 -4.94 -14.00 27.88
CA PHE A 432 -3.59 -14.23 27.34
C PHE A 432 -3.24 -15.68 26.97
N LYS A 433 -4.16 -16.65 27.16
CA LYS A 433 -3.97 -18.07 26.79
C LYS A 433 -4.94 -18.55 25.70
N ARG A 434 -5.10 -17.78 24.60
CA ARG A 434 -5.79 -18.24 23.38
C ARG A 434 -5.06 -17.82 22.11
N GLY A 435 -4.08 -18.65 21.74
CA GLY A 435 -3.54 -18.77 20.39
C GLY A 435 -3.02 -20.20 20.25
N GLY A 436 -3.26 -20.90 19.14
CA GLY A 436 -4.11 -20.58 17.99
C GLY A 436 -3.99 -21.73 16.98
N ASP A 437 -4.68 -21.68 15.83
CA ASP A 437 -4.12 -22.23 14.59
C ASP A 437 -4.88 -21.78 13.31
N SER A 438 -4.26 -22.08 12.17
CA SER A 438 -4.79 -22.20 10.81
C SER A 438 -5.33 -20.98 10.04
N SER A 439 -4.43 -20.43 9.21
CA SER A 439 -4.60 -20.24 7.75
C SER A 439 -5.09 -18.89 7.16
N SER A 440 -4.60 -18.66 5.94
CA SER A 440 -4.95 -17.64 4.93
C SER A 440 -4.45 -16.18 5.10
N ILE A 441 -3.72 -15.75 4.06
CA ILE A 441 -3.47 -14.40 3.54
C ILE A 441 -4.01 -14.43 2.07
N PRO A 442 -4.30 -13.32 1.32
CA PRO A 442 -3.58 -12.04 1.34
C PRO A 442 -4.44 -10.76 1.19
N SER A 443 -3.74 -9.61 1.04
CA SER A 443 -4.21 -8.24 0.77
C SER A 443 -4.86 -7.48 1.95
N GLY A 444 -4.72 -6.16 2.07
CA GLY A 444 -3.80 -5.28 1.33
C GLY A 444 -4.08 -3.77 1.46
N SER A 445 -3.01 -2.98 1.30
CA SER A 445 -2.98 -1.51 1.08
C SER A 445 -3.14 -0.55 2.27
N ARG A 446 -2.30 0.51 2.20
CA ARG A 446 -2.43 1.89 2.71
C ARG A 446 -2.26 2.27 4.20
N ASP A 447 -1.21 3.05 4.42
CA ASP A 447 -1.21 4.43 4.94
C ASP A 447 -1.91 4.75 6.28
N GLU A 448 -1.13 4.93 7.35
CA GLU A 448 -1.28 6.11 8.22
C GLU A 448 0.02 6.48 8.97
N ASP A 449 0.68 7.58 8.56
CA ASP A 449 1.78 8.21 9.30
C ASP A 449 1.21 9.09 10.42
N ARG A 450 1.29 8.67 11.70
CA ARG A 450 0.97 9.59 12.80
C ARG A 450 1.57 9.28 14.18
N TRP A 451 2.85 9.61 14.36
CA TRP A 451 3.40 9.97 15.69
C TRP A 451 3.99 11.37 15.67
N GLY A 452 3.58 12.21 16.62
CA GLY A 452 4.05 13.59 16.70
C GLY A 452 3.90 14.20 18.09
N SER A 453 5.02 14.72 18.60
CA SER A 453 5.13 15.71 19.69
C SER A 453 6.49 16.39 19.49
N ARG A 454 6.56 17.72 19.24
CA ARG A 454 6.41 18.81 20.23
C ARG A 454 7.42 18.64 21.38
N GLY A 455 8.39 19.55 21.60
CA GLY A 455 8.63 20.83 20.93
C GLY A 455 10.00 21.46 21.25
N PRO A 456 10.10 22.77 21.51
CA PRO A 456 10.70 23.68 20.52
C PRO A 456 11.87 24.53 21.04
N LEU A 457 12.64 25.14 20.11
CA LEU A 457 13.19 26.50 20.24
C LEU A 457 13.64 27.05 18.87
N ARG A 458 13.77 28.38 18.73
CA ARG A 458 14.26 29.12 17.54
C ARG A 458 14.72 30.53 17.99
N GLN A 459 15.58 31.19 17.20
CA GLN A 459 16.41 32.37 17.57
C GLN A 459 17.66 31.93 18.37
N ASP A 460 18.91 32.36 18.10
CA ASP A 460 19.44 33.40 17.18
C ASP A 460 20.73 32.96 16.43
N GLY A 461 21.33 33.87 15.66
CA GLY A 461 22.71 33.82 15.14
C GLY A 461 23.15 35.23 14.70
N PRO A 462 24.33 35.45 14.07
CA PRO A 462 25.44 34.53 13.76
C PRO A 462 26.72 34.89 14.58
N PRO A 463 27.92 34.35 14.24
CA PRO A 463 28.82 35.14 13.38
C PRO A 463 29.48 34.32 12.25
N ALA A 464 30.38 34.94 11.48
CA ALA A 464 30.78 34.48 10.15
C ALA A 464 32.27 34.10 9.98
N ARG A 465 32.55 33.41 8.86
CA ARG A 465 33.85 33.16 8.18
C ARG A 465 34.84 32.18 8.84
N LEU A 466 35.18 31.14 8.08
CA LEU A 466 36.42 31.11 7.28
C LEU A 466 36.22 30.19 6.04
N ASP A 467 36.95 30.47 4.97
CA ASP A 467 36.68 29.92 3.62
C ASP A 467 37.58 28.72 3.23
N ALA A 468 37.01 27.76 2.50
CA ALA A 468 37.73 26.74 1.72
C ALA A 468 36.87 26.27 0.52
N PRO A 469 37.45 25.95 -0.65
CA PRO A 469 36.70 25.90 -1.92
C PRO A 469 36.03 24.54 -2.25
N SER A 470 35.06 24.61 -3.16
CA SER A 470 34.26 23.47 -3.67
C SER A 470 35.04 22.52 -4.57
N SER A 471 34.81 21.21 -4.40
CA SER A 471 34.87 20.23 -5.47
C SER A 471 33.48 20.09 -6.13
N ARG A 472 33.44 20.07 -7.47
CA ARG A 472 32.24 19.77 -8.24
C ARG A 472 32.11 18.25 -8.42
N GLN A 473 30.89 17.73 -8.29
CA GLN A 473 30.52 16.41 -8.81
C GLN A 473 29.51 16.64 -9.94
N ASP A 474 29.94 16.47 -11.18
CA ASP A 474 29.05 16.51 -12.34
C ASP A 474 28.15 15.26 -12.36
N THR A 475 26.88 15.43 -12.75
CA THR A 475 25.86 14.38 -12.69
C THR A 475 25.62 13.76 -14.06
N ASP A 476 26.02 12.49 -14.24
CA ASP A 476 25.84 11.73 -15.48
C ASP A 476 24.35 11.47 -15.79
N ARG A 477 23.72 12.36 -16.56
CA ARG A 477 22.32 12.22 -16.98
C ARG A 477 22.19 11.42 -18.27
N TRP A 478 22.16 10.10 -18.14
CA TRP A 478 21.95 9.17 -19.26
C TRP A 478 20.69 9.51 -20.09
N ARG A 479 20.89 9.94 -21.34
CA ARG A 479 19.85 10.00 -22.39
C ARG A 479 20.39 9.36 -23.67
N GLY A 480 19.92 8.15 -23.97
CA GLY A 480 20.35 7.41 -25.16
C GLY A 480 19.70 7.93 -26.45
N SER A 481 20.52 8.34 -27.41
CA SER A 481 20.07 8.66 -28.78
C SER A 481 19.96 7.40 -29.62
N ARG A 482 18.79 7.20 -30.27
CA ARG A 482 18.66 6.24 -31.38
C ARG A 482 19.07 6.93 -32.67
N PHE A 483 19.83 6.25 -33.52
CA PHE A 483 19.90 6.53 -34.95
C PHE A 483 19.43 5.30 -35.74
N PRO A 484 18.87 5.48 -36.95
CA PRO A 484 18.07 4.44 -37.61
C PRO A 484 18.93 3.45 -38.41
N SER A 485 18.47 2.21 -38.45
CA SER A 485 18.99 1.19 -39.35
C SER A 485 18.44 1.38 -40.76
N ASN A 486 19.28 1.78 -41.73
CA ASN A 486 18.97 1.65 -43.15
C ASN A 486 20.21 1.16 -43.91
N SER A 487 20.22 -0.12 -44.28
CA SER A 487 21.30 -0.73 -45.08
C SER A 487 20.75 -1.93 -45.85
N THR A 488 20.24 -1.67 -47.05
CA THR A 488 19.91 -2.70 -48.04
C THR A 488 21.18 -3.46 -48.43
N SER A 489 21.22 -4.77 -48.16
CA SER A 489 22.36 -5.62 -48.51
C SER A 489 22.23 -6.12 -49.96
N SER A 490 22.87 -5.41 -50.90
CA SER A 490 23.07 -5.90 -52.27
C SER A 490 24.52 -6.36 -52.47
N SER A 491 24.70 -7.46 -53.19
CA SER A 491 25.98 -8.15 -53.34
C SER A 491 26.81 -7.63 -54.51
N SER A 492 28.11 -7.42 -54.30
CA SER A 492 29.12 -7.62 -55.33
C SER A 492 30.46 -8.01 -54.72
N THR A 493 31.07 -9.07 -55.24
CA THR A 493 32.49 -9.40 -55.04
C THR A 493 33.37 -8.33 -55.71
N TRP A 494 34.66 -8.26 -55.35
CA TRP A 494 35.79 -8.25 -56.31
C TRP A 494 37.15 -8.41 -55.62
N SER A 495 38.18 -8.65 -56.43
CA SER A 495 39.39 -9.42 -56.06
C SER A 495 40.65 -8.60 -55.73
N ARG A 496 41.62 -9.31 -55.14
CA ARG A 496 43.04 -8.95 -54.91
C ARG A 496 43.72 -8.13 -56.03
N SER A 497 44.53 -7.15 -55.62
CA SER A 497 45.96 -6.96 -55.97
C SER A 497 46.53 -5.96 -54.93
N ARG A 498 47.71 -6.07 -54.28
CA ARG A 498 49.09 -6.31 -54.75
C ARG A 498 49.48 -5.48 -55.98
N ASN A 499 50.02 -4.30 -55.75
CA ASN A 499 51.48 -4.13 -55.69
C ASN A 499 51.85 -3.26 -54.48
#